data_AF-A0A841VB92-F1
#
_entry.id   AF-A0A841VB92-F1
#
_cell.length_a   1.000
_cell.length_b   1.000
_cell.length_c   1.000
_cell.angle_alpha   90.00
_cell.angle_beta   90.00
_cell.angle_gamma   90.00
#
_symmetry.space_group_name_H-M   'P 1'
#
loop_
_entity.id
_entity.type
_entity.pdbx_description
1 polymer ?
#
loop_
_entity_poly.entity_id
_entity_poly.type
_entity_poly.pdbx_seq_one_letter_code
_entity_poly.pdbx_strand_id
1 'polypeptide(L)' 'MNDQTIGYESISSQLCCTILPTYNERDNIIPLLKRLLASMPPPYLIIVIDDNSGSSLLFP' A
#
# COMPACT_ATOMS: atom_id res chain seq x y z
N MET A 1 43.64 -14.63 7.86
CA MET A 1 42.37 -14.86 7.16
C MET A 1 41.29 -14.32 8.07
N ASN A 2 40.88 -13.07 7.85
CA ASN A 2 39.83 -12.45 8.66
C ASN A 2 38.50 -12.88 8.05
N ASP A 3 37.82 -13.77 8.76
CA ASP A 3 36.46 -14.18 8.46
C ASP A 3 35.54 -13.00 8.79
N GLN A 4 35.39 -12.09 7.84
CA GLN A 4 34.33 -11.10 7.87
C GLN A 4 33.04 -11.84 7.53
N THR A 5 32.45 -12.48 8.53
CA THR A 5 31.08 -12.95 8.49
C THR A 5 30.22 -11.70 8.31
N ILE A 6 29.88 -11.40 7.05
CA ILE A 6 28.95 -10.33 6.71
C ILE A 6 27.66 -10.69 7.41
N GLY A 7 27.40 -10.02 8.54
CA GLY A 7 26.12 -10.06 9.20
C GLY A 7 25.11 -9.55 8.17
N TYR A 8 24.37 -10.46 7.57
CA TYR A 8 23.13 -10.13 6.89
C TYR A 8 22.23 -9.57 7.99
N GLU A 9 22.33 -8.27 8.25
CA GLU A 9 21.29 -7.59 9.00
C GLU A 9 19.99 -7.99 8.33
N SER A 10 19.14 -8.68 9.08
CA SER A 10 17.78 -8.91 8.67
C SER A 10 17.15 -7.52 8.65
N ILE A 11 17.23 -6.87 7.50
CA ILE A 11 16.43 -5.69 7.22
C ILE A 11 15.01 -6.25 7.19
N SER A 12 14.38 -6.29 8.37
CA SER A 12 12.94 -6.41 8.48
C SER A 12 12.41 -5.19 7.76
N SER A 13 12.15 -5.35 6.46
CA SER A 13 11.53 -4.32 5.67
C SER A 13 10.12 -4.18 6.25
N GLN A 14 9.94 -3.20 7.14
CA GLN A 14 8.69 -3.01 7.86
C GLN A 14 7.58 -2.81 6.83
N LEU A 15 6.63 -3.74 6.80
CA LEU A 15 5.45 -3.60 5.96
C LEU A 15 4.65 -2.40 6.44
N CYS A 16 4.52 -1.40 5.58
CA CYS A 16 3.53 -0.36 5.78
C CYS A 16 2.19 -0.83 5.20
N CYS A 17 1.12 -0.71 5.98
CA CYS A 17 -0.23 -1.06 5.55
C CYS A 17 -1.14 0.16 5.72
N THR A 18 -1.72 0.63 4.62
CA THR A 18 -2.69 1.74 4.63
C THR A 18 -4.09 1.18 4.45
N ILE A 19 -4.97 1.45 5.42
CA ILE A 19 -6.40 1.15 5.33
C ILE A 19 -7.12 2.42 4.91
N LEU A 20 -7.83 2.36 3.77
CA LEU A 20 -8.51 3.49 3.17
C LEU A 20 -10.01 3.21 3.08
N PRO A 21 -10.82 3.64 4.06
CA PRO A 21 -12.27 3.70 3.89
C PRO A 21 -12.63 4.77 2.86
N THR A 22 -13.60 4.48 2.01
CA THR A 22 -14.01 5.33 0.88
C THR A 22 -15.53 5.34 0.74
N TYR A 23 -16.10 6.49 0.40
CA TYR A 23 -17.52 6.63 0.09
C TYR A 23 -17.71 7.56 -1.10
N ASN A 24 -18.29 7.05 -2.20
CA ASN A 24 -18.52 7.78 -3.45
C ASN A 24 -17.26 8.38 -4.12
N GLU A 25 -16.08 7.80 -3.89
CA GLU A 25 -14.78 8.30 -4.38
C GLU A 25 -14.37 7.75 -5.76
N ARG A 26 -15.34 7.41 -6.63
CA ARG A 26 -15.08 6.69 -7.89
C ARG A 26 -14.06 7.41 -8.79
N ASP A 27 -14.13 8.74 -8.85
CA ASP A 27 -13.25 9.54 -9.70
C ASP A 27 -11.86 9.78 -9.08
N ASN A 28 -11.73 9.62 -7.76
CA ASN A 28 -10.53 9.96 -7.02
C ASN A 28 -9.72 8.74 -6.55
N ILE A 29 -10.36 7.57 -6.43
CA ILE A 29 -9.72 6.39 -5.82
C ILE A 29 -8.49 5.94 -6.62
N ILE A 30 -8.56 5.90 -7.94
CA ILE A 30 -7.42 5.48 -8.78
C ILE A 30 -6.25 6.49 -8.70
N PRO A 31 -6.46 7.81 -8.89
CA PRO A 31 -5.40 8.80 -8.67
C PRO A 31 -4.77 8.73 -7.27
N LEU A 32 -5.57 8.54 -6.22
CA LEU A 32 -5.09 8.44 -4.85
C LEU A 32 -4.21 7.21 -4.63
N LEU A 33 -4.66 6.03 -5.08
CA LEU A 33 -3.89 4.78 -4.99
C LEU A 33 -2.54 4.89 -5.71
N LYS A 34 -2.52 5.48 -6.91
CA LYS A 34 -1.27 5.70 -7.66
C LYS A 34 -0.28 6.57 -6.89
N ARG A 35 -0.76 7.64 -6.27
CA ARG A 35 0.08 8.56 -5.48
C ARG A 35 0.58 7.89 -4.20
N LEU A 36 -0.25 7.10 -3.53
CA LEU A 36 0.15 6.34 -2.34
C LEU A 36 1.25 5.32 -2.69
N LEU A 37 1.06 4.53 -3.75
CA LEU A 37 2.06 3.55 -4.20
C LEU A 37 3.39 4.20 -4.61
N ALA A 38 3.34 5.38 -5.22
CA ALA A 38 4.55 6.12 -5.58
C ALA A 38 5.26 6.76 -4.37
N SER A 39 4.56 6.96 -3.25
CA SER A 39 5.08 7.66 -2.07
C SER A 39 5.81 6.76 -1.08
N MET A 40 5.62 5.44 -1.15
CA MET A 40 6.13 4.49 -0.16
C MET A 40 7.00 3.41 -0.81
N PRO A 41 8.19 3.11 -0.27
CA PRO A 41 9.00 2.00 -0.73
C PRO A 41 8.36 0.66 -0.34
N PRO A 42 8.56 -0.42 -1.12
CA PRO A 42 8.09 -1.75 -0.76
C PRO A 42 8.83 -2.31 0.47
N PRO A 43 8.20 -3.21 1.25
CA PRO A 43 6.86 -3.76 1.04
C PRO A 43 5.77 -2.80 1.54
N TYR A 44 4.76 -2.57 0.69
CA TYR A 44 3.65 -1.67 0.97
C TYR A 44 2.32 -2.30 0.53
N LEU A 45 1.33 -2.27 1.42
CA LEU A 45 0.00 -2.82 1.20
C LEU A 45 -1.05 -1.71 1.37
N ILE A 46 -2.03 -1.66 0.47
CA ILE A 46 -3.19 -0.78 0.59
C ILE A 46 -4.45 -1.64 0.59
N ILE A 47 -5.30 -1.44 1.59
CA ILE A 47 -6.61 -2.09 1.72
C ILE A 47 -7.67 -1.00 1.58
N VAL A 48 -8.43 -1.05 0.49
CA VAL A 48 -9.55 -0.13 0.25
C VAL A 48 -10.83 -0.76 0.78
N ILE A 49 -11.56 -0.01 1.61
CA ILE A 49 -12.86 -0.41 2.14
C ILE A 49 -13.90 0.51 1.53
N ASP A 50 -14.85 -0.06 0.78
CA ASP A 50 -16.03 0.67 0.32
C ASP A 50 -17.05 0.77 1.45
N ASP A 51 -17.35 1.98 1.89
CA ASP A 51 -18.35 2.26 2.91
C ASP A 51 -19.75 2.40 2.29
N ASN A 52 -20.19 1.36 1.58
CA ASN A 52 -21.52 1.27 0.96
C ASN A 52 -21.81 2.42 -0.03
N SER A 53 -20.84 2.77 -0.88
CA SER A 53 -21.13 3.67 -1.98
C SER A 53 -22.08 3.01 -2.97
N GLY A 54 -23.09 3.78 -3.42
CA GLY A 54 -24.18 3.23 -4.23
C GLY A 54 -23.68 2.52 -5.49
N SER A 55 -24.46 1.58 -6.03
CA SER A 55 -24.10 0.62 -7.11
C SER A 55 -23.05 1.08 -8.13
N SER A 56 -21.77 1.02 -7.74
CA SER A 56 -20.55 0.90 -8.55
C SER A 56 -19.33 1.41 -7.76
N LEU A 57 -18.68 0.56 -6.98
CA LEU A 57 -17.20 0.56 -6.88
C LEU A 57 -16.61 -0.69 -7.51
N LEU A 58 -17.37 -1.34 -8.41
CA LEU A 58 -16.77 -2.30 -9.32
C LEU A 58 -15.81 -1.51 -10.21
N PHE A 59 -14.54 -1.56 -9.82
CA PHE A 59 -13.42 -1.23 -10.68
C PHE A 59 -13.65 -1.92 -12.04
N PRO A 60 -13.49 -1.21 -13.17
CA PRO A 60 -13.50 -1.86 -14.48
C PRO A 60 -12.41 -2.94 -14.59
#